data_AF-A0A6N8JP99-F1
#
_entry.id   AF-A0A6N8JP99-F1
#
_cell.length_a   1.000
_cell.length_b   1.000
_cell.length_c   1.000
_cell.angle_alpha   90.00
_cell.angle_beta   90.00
_cell.angle_gamma   90.00
#
_symmetry.space_group_name_H-M   'P 1'
#
loop_
_entity.id
_entity.type
_entity.pdbx_description
1 polymer ?
#
loop_
_entity_poly.entity_id
_entity_poly.type
_entity_poly.pdbx_seq_one_letter_code
_entity_poly.pdbx_strand_id
1 'polypeptide(L)'
;MGNRAVITTPERKVGLYLHWNGGRDTVEPLLRYCELQGYRAPSHDTYGWARLCQVAGNFFGGSTCVGIGSYTTDGRMDPGDNGIYVIDGWKIVERLRAKYDENWDCVGCRPIEPHEEQQKYDFNEMLREFDAAMPEDLRLGDFLDSVEVPVSEVELGDEVWMRVVGEKWQAFPVVGFGQPNFNRIAVTIDTPDGKRDITYPDLPYVANYDHEGDFSWNSNNYVHGDMARIKPRK
;
A
#
# COMPACT_ATOMS: atom_id res chain seq x y z
N MET A 1 -17.55 22.80 -6.89
CA MET A 1 -16.54 22.05 -7.67
C MET A 1 -16.60 20.60 -7.22
N GLY A 2 -16.54 19.64 -8.14
CA GLY A 2 -16.71 18.22 -7.81
C GLY A 2 -15.47 17.54 -7.22
N ASN A 3 -14.26 17.99 -7.59
CA ASN A 3 -12.98 17.35 -7.25
C ASN A 3 -13.07 15.81 -7.34
N ARG A 4 -13.46 15.31 -8.51
CA ARG A 4 -13.81 13.90 -8.75
C ARG A 4 -12.70 13.13 -9.44
N ALA A 5 -12.70 11.82 -9.26
CA ALA A 5 -11.83 10.88 -9.97
C ALA A 5 -12.48 9.51 -10.16
N VAL A 6 -11.92 8.71 -11.06
CA VAL A 6 -12.18 7.27 -11.12
C VAL A 6 -10.87 6.50 -11.00
N ILE A 7 -10.85 5.43 -10.20
CA ILE A 7 -9.74 4.48 -10.09
C ILE A 7 -10.16 3.18 -10.78
N THR A 8 -9.29 2.63 -11.64
CA THR A 8 -9.48 1.35 -12.36
C THR A 8 -8.17 0.58 -12.41
N THR A 9 -8.21 -0.70 -12.76
CA THR A 9 -7.02 -1.51 -13.10
C THR A 9 -6.77 -1.52 -14.62
N PRO A 10 -5.60 -2.00 -15.10
CA PRO A 10 -5.30 -2.20 -16.51
C PRO A 10 -6.41 -2.91 -17.30
N GLU A 11 -7.10 -3.88 -16.71
CA GLU A 11 -8.15 -4.65 -17.40
C GLU A 11 -9.44 -3.86 -17.67
N ARG A 12 -9.60 -2.67 -17.08
CA ARG A 12 -10.78 -1.81 -17.26
C ARG A 12 -12.11 -2.54 -17.04
N LYS A 13 -12.22 -3.29 -15.94
CA LYS A 13 -13.45 -4.03 -15.59
C LYS A 13 -14.30 -3.33 -14.53
N VAL A 14 -13.64 -2.69 -13.56
CA VAL A 14 -14.28 -2.04 -12.41
C VAL A 14 -13.75 -0.62 -12.29
N GLY A 15 -14.66 0.34 -12.05
CA GLY A 15 -14.32 1.72 -11.72
C GLY A 15 -14.80 2.07 -10.32
N LEU A 16 -13.88 2.56 -9.49
CA LEU A 16 -14.19 3.21 -8.21
C LEU A 16 -14.23 4.72 -8.43
N TYR A 17 -15.42 5.29 -8.37
CA TYR A 17 -15.66 6.71 -8.44
C TYR A 17 -15.50 7.36 -7.07
N LEU A 18 -14.79 8.49 -7.05
CA LEU A 18 -14.62 9.39 -5.91
C LEU A 18 -15.25 10.74 -6.23
N HIS A 19 -16.04 11.27 -5.30
CA HIS A 19 -16.59 12.62 -5.32
C HIS A 19 -16.08 13.36 -4.10
N TRP A 20 -15.43 14.50 -4.35
CA TRP A 20 -14.50 15.18 -3.46
C TRP A 20 -13.16 14.44 -3.28
N ASN A 21 -12.07 15.19 -3.12
CA ASN A 21 -10.70 14.70 -2.97
C ASN A 21 -10.25 13.63 -3.99
N GLY A 22 -10.60 13.82 -5.26
CA GLY A 22 -10.13 12.99 -6.37
C GLY A 22 -8.72 13.33 -6.86
N GLY A 23 -8.06 14.33 -6.29
CA GLY A 23 -6.70 14.75 -6.65
C GLY A 23 -5.65 13.67 -6.38
N ARG A 24 -4.52 13.74 -7.09
CA ARG A 24 -3.43 12.75 -6.95
C ARG A 24 -2.82 12.78 -5.55
N ASP A 25 -2.73 13.98 -4.98
CA ASP A 25 -2.36 14.24 -3.60
C ASP A 25 -3.28 13.57 -2.55
N THR A 26 -4.44 13.03 -2.94
CA THR A 26 -5.29 12.17 -2.10
C THR A 26 -5.27 10.71 -2.53
N VAL A 27 -5.36 10.46 -3.84
CA VAL A 27 -5.42 9.08 -4.38
C VAL A 27 -4.13 8.33 -4.11
N GLU A 28 -2.97 8.97 -4.21
CA GLU A 28 -1.69 8.30 -3.98
C GLU A 28 -1.49 7.90 -2.50
N PRO A 29 -1.77 8.76 -1.50
CA PRO A 29 -1.85 8.34 -0.09
C PRO A 29 -2.90 7.26 0.18
N LEU A 30 -4.08 7.30 -0.45
CA LEU A 30 -5.11 6.27 -0.28
C LEU A 30 -4.59 4.88 -0.69
N LEU A 31 -3.95 4.80 -1.86
CA LEU A 31 -3.36 3.56 -2.37
C LEU A 31 -2.21 3.09 -1.47
N ARG A 32 -1.35 4.02 -1.03
CA ARG A 32 -0.26 3.72 -0.11
C ARG A 32 -0.77 3.23 1.24
N TYR A 33 -1.85 3.80 1.78
CA TYR A 33 -2.45 3.37 3.03
C TYR A 33 -2.95 1.92 2.91
N CYS A 34 -3.64 1.58 1.81
CA CYS A 34 -4.09 0.22 1.56
C CYS A 34 -2.92 -0.78 1.38
N GLU A 35 -1.83 -0.34 0.74
CA GLU A 35 -0.58 -1.10 0.64
C GLU A 35 0.04 -1.38 2.02
N LEU A 36 0.09 -0.36 2.89
CA LEU A 36 0.64 -0.46 4.25
C LEU A 36 -0.23 -1.31 5.18
N GLN A 37 -1.55 -1.29 5.00
CA GLN A 37 -2.46 -2.28 5.62
C GLN A 37 -2.15 -3.72 5.19
N GLY A 38 -1.41 -3.89 4.09
CA GLY A 38 -1.06 -5.17 3.49
C GLY A 38 -2.28 -5.86 2.88
N TYR A 39 -3.25 -5.08 2.40
CA TYR A 39 -4.38 -5.60 1.65
C TYR A 39 -3.93 -6.11 0.27
N ARG A 40 -4.65 -7.11 -0.25
CA ARG A 40 -4.47 -7.55 -1.63
C ARG A 40 -4.81 -6.42 -2.57
N ALA A 41 -4.03 -6.24 -3.63
CA ALA A 41 -4.29 -5.21 -4.62
C ALA A 41 -5.57 -5.50 -5.44
N PRO A 42 -6.25 -4.46 -5.96
CA PRO A 42 -7.43 -4.64 -6.81
C PRO A 42 -7.17 -5.40 -8.12
N SER A 43 -5.92 -5.44 -8.60
CA SER A 43 -5.52 -6.25 -9.77
C SER A 43 -5.49 -7.76 -9.48
N HIS A 44 -5.46 -8.16 -8.21
CA HIS A 44 -5.41 -9.58 -7.83
C HIS A 44 -6.82 -10.20 -7.77
N ASP A 45 -7.76 -9.60 -7.04
CA ASP A 45 -9.12 -10.10 -6.90
C ASP A 45 -10.14 -9.04 -6.42
N THR A 46 -11.39 -9.46 -6.24
CA THR A 46 -12.49 -8.59 -5.76
C THR A 46 -12.35 -8.17 -4.29
N TYR A 47 -11.57 -8.86 -3.47
CA TYR A 47 -11.31 -8.44 -2.09
C TYR A 47 -10.44 -7.17 -2.05
N GLY A 48 -9.51 -7.01 -3.00
CA GLY A 48 -8.74 -5.77 -3.12
C GLY A 48 -9.62 -4.55 -3.38
N TRP A 49 -10.59 -4.69 -4.29
CA TRP A 49 -11.62 -3.67 -4.50
C TRP A 49 -12.44 -3.37 -3.25
N ALA A 50 -12.87 -4.42 -2.53
CA ALA A 50 -13.65 -4.26 -1.31
C ALA A 50 -12.89 -3.46 -0.23
N ARG A 51 -11.58 -3.73 -0.06
CA ARG A 51 -10.75 -3.00 0.92
C ARG A 51 -10.48 -1.56 0.50
N LEU A 52 -10.21 -1.30 -0.78
CA LEU A 52 -10.07 0.07 -1.28
C LEU A 52 -11.37 0.87 -1.09
N CYS A 53 -12.53 0.27 -1.38
CA CYS A 53 -13.84 0.90 -1.14
C CYS A 53 -14.09 1.14 0.35
N GLN A 54 -13.68 0.22 1.22
CA GLN A 54 -13.84 0.36 2.67
C GLN A 54 -13.03 1.55 3.19
N VAL A 55 -11.75 1.65 2.86
CA VAL A 55 -10.89 2.76 3.33
C VAL A 55 -11.41 4.09 2.79
N ALA A 56 -11.75 4.16 1.50
CA ALA A 56 -12.35 5.36 0.92
C ALA A 56 -13.68 5.71 1.61
N GLY A 57 -14.58 4.73 1.78
CA GLY A 57 -15.88 4.94 2.43
C GLY A 57 -15.78 5.39 3.88
N ASN A 58 -14.80 4.89 4.63
CA ASN A 58 -14.53 5.34 6.00
C ASN A 58 -14.06 6.80 6.03
N PHE A 59 -13.17 7.19 5.13
CA PHE A 59 -12.66 8.56 5.01
C PHE A 59 -13.72 9.56 4.54
N PHE A 60 -14.46 9.24 3.49
CA PHE A 60 -15.47 10.13 2.92
C PHE A 60 -16.81 10.11 3.69
N GLY A 61 -17.06 9.07 4.48
CA GLY A 61 -18.32 8.85 5.18
C GLY A 61 -19.46 8.34 4.28
N GLY A 62 -20.64 8.19 4.87
CA GLY A 62 -21.79 7.46 4.29
C GLY A 62 -22.69 8.25 3.32
N SER A 63 -22.14 9.09 2.43
CA SER A 63 -22.94 9.80 1.42
C SER A 63 -22.56 9.38 -0.02
N THR A 64 -22.96 10.14 -1.04
CA THR A 64 -22.69 9.84 -2.46
C THR A 64 -21.25 10.17 -2.89
N CYS A 65 -20.29 10.03 -1.97
CA CYS A 65 -18.88 10.36 -2.18
C CYS A 65 -18.08 9.22 -2.82
N VAL A 66 -18.55 7.98 -2.69
CA VAL A 66 -17.89 6.80 -3.22
C VAL A 66 -18.90 5.99 -4.03
N GLY A 67 -18.55 5.63 -5.26
CA GLY A 67 -19.37 4.78 -6.12
C GLY A 67 -18.53 3.67 -6.75
N ILE A 68 -19.09 2.49 -6.95
CA ILE A 68 -18.41 1.38 -7.63
C ILE A 68 -19.31 0.79 -8.69
N GLY A 69 -18.74 0.45 -9.86
CA GLY A 69 -19.50 -0.13 -10.95
C GLY A 69 -18.63 -0.72 -12.04
N SER A 70 -19.28 -1.33 -13.04
CA SER A 70 -18.60 -1.81 -14.24
C SER A 70 -17.97 -0.66 -15.01
N TYR A 71 -16.71 -0.82 -15.36
CA TYR A 71 -16.01 0.14 -16.20
C TYR A 71 -16.39 -0.08 -17.66
N THR A 72 -16.67 1.00 -18.39
CA THR A 72 -17.15 0.91 -19.78
C THR A 72 -16.11 1.42 -20.77
N THR A 73 -15.93 2.73 -20.87
CA THR A 73 -14.90 3.37 -21.69
C THR A 73 -14.31 4.56 -20.95
N ASP A 74 -13.04 4.87 -21.20
CA ASP A 74 -12.36 5.98 -20.51
C ASP A 74 -13.11 7.30 -20.65
N GLY A 75 -13.60 7.63 -21.87
CA GLY A 75 -14.34 8.87 -22.10
C GLY A 75 -15.68 8.96 -21.35
N ARG A 76 -16.35 7.84 -21.07
CA ARG A 76 -17.60 7.84 -20.28
C ARG A 76 -17.34 7.79 -18.78
N MET A 77 -16.21 7.21 -18.38
CA MET A 77 -15.85 7.02 -16.97
C MET A 77 -15.10 8.22 -16.41
N ASP A 78 -14.48 9.08 -17.23
CA ASP A 78 -13.84 10.30 -16.72
C ASP A 78 -14.89 11.27 -16.14
N PRO A 79 -14.79 11.62 -14.84
CA PRO A 79 -15.68 12.61 -14.25
C PRO A 79 -15.35 14.06 -14.64
N GLY A 80 -14.25 14.34 -15.33
CA GLY A 80 -13.86 15.63 -15.91
C GLY A 80 -12.87 16.44 -15.06
N ASP A 81 -12.81 16.21 -13.75
CA ASP A 81 -11.98 17.00 -12.83
C ASP A 81 -10.54 16.45 -12.74
N ASN A 82 -10.32 15.31 -12.08
CA ASN A 82 -8.99 14.70 -11.91
C ASN A 82 -8.78 13.44 -12.76
N GLY A 83 -9.68 13.16 -13.70
CA GLY A 83 -9.46 12.08 -14.65
C GLY A 83 -9.63 10.68 -14.04
N ILE A 84 -8.91 9.76 -14.66
CA ILE A 84 -8.86 8.34 -14.34
C ILE A 84 -7.44 7.99 -13.85
N TYR A 85 -7.38 7.22 -12.78
CA TYR A 85 -6.19 6.58 -12.25
C TYR A 85 -6.23 5.11 -12.62
N VAL A 86 -5.26 4.65 -13.39
CA VAL A 86 -5.07 3.24 -13.70
C VAL A 86 -4.00 2.71 -12.76
N ILE A 87 -4.34 1.72 -11.94
CA ILE A 87 -3.47 1.17 -10.91
C ILE A 87 -3.08 -0.27 -11.23
N ASP A 88 -1.80 -0.59 -11.05
CA ASP A 88 -1.32 -1.97 -10.99
C ASP A 88 -0.65 -2.20 -9.64
N GLY A 89 -1.08 -3.24 -8.93
CA GLY A 89 -0.84 -3.34 -7.50
C GLY A 89 -1.48 -2.16 -6.77
N TRP A 90 -0.65 -1.43 -6.02
CA TRP A 90 -1.02 -0.18 -5.34
C TRP A 90 -0.34 1.05 -5.95
N LYS A 91 0.19 0.93 -7.18
CA LYS A 91 0.87 2.02 -7.88
C LYS A 91 0.05 2.51 -9.05
N ILE A 92 0.03 3.83 -9.26
CA ILE A 92 -0.56 4.45 -10.44
C ILE A 92 0.39 4.21 -11.61
N VAL A 93 -0.06 3.47 -12.63
CA VAL A 93 0.72 3.16 -13.84
C VAL A 93 0.31 4.01 -15.04
N GLU A 94 -0.90 4.57 -15.02
CA GLU A 94 -1.39 5.43 -16.09
C GLU A 94 -2.41 6.45 -15.54
N ARG A 95 -2.38 7.65 -16.13
CA ARG A 95 -3.24 8.79 -15.77
C ARG A 95 -3.88 9.37 -17.02
N LEU A 96 -5.20 9.40 -17.05
CA LEU A 96 -5.98 9.81 -18.23
C LEU A 96 -6.97 10.90 -17.87
N ARG A 97 -7.24 11.79 -18.82
CA ARG A 97 -8.36 12.75 -18.78
C ARG A 97 -9.04 12.80 -20.15
N ALA A 98 -10.34 13.05 -20.15
CA ALA A 98 -11.16 13.25 -21.31
C ALA A 98 -10.66 14.45 -22.12
N LYS A 99 -10.65 14.24 -23.43
CA LYS A 99 -10.44 15.28 -24.41
C LYS A 99 -11.80 15.75 -24.89
N TYR A 100 -12.03 17.05 -24.80
CA TYR A 100 -13.24 17.68 -25.29
C TYR A 100 -12.96 18.43 -26.59
N ASP A 101 -13.95 18.50 -27.48
CA ASP A 101 -13.94 19.40 -28.62
C ASP A 101 -14.52 20.79 -28.25
N GLU A 102 -14.70 21.66 -29.25
CA GLU A 102 -15.25 23.01 -29.08
C GLU A 102 -16.68 23.02 -28.54
N ASN A 103 -17.43 21.92 -28.70
CA ASN A 103 -18.81 21.76 -28.24
C ASN A 103 -18.90 21.13 -26.86
N TRP A 104 -17.76 20.88 -26.19
CA TRP A 104 -17.67 20.13 -24.94
C TRP A 104 -18.09 18.66 -25.05
N ASP A 105 -18.08 18.10 -26.26
CA ASP A 105 -18.30 16.67 -26.46
C ASP A 105 -17.00 15.90 -26.19
N CYS A 106 -17.08 14.80 -25.44
CA CYS A 106 -15.92 13.94 -25.17
C CYS A 106 -15.53 13.19 -26.45
N VAL A 107 -14.40 13.54 -27.03
CA VAL A 107 -13.86 12.96 -28.28
C VAL A 107 -12.75 11.92 -28.04
N GLY A 108 -12.39 11.66 -26.79
CA GLY A 108 -11.40 10.64 -26.43
C GLY A 108 -10.80 10.89 -25.05
N CYS A 109 -9.67 10.25 -24.77
CA CYS A 109 -8.86 10.52 -23.58
C CYS A 109 -7.41 10.79 -23.97
N ARG A 110 -6.71 11.55 -23.13
CA ARG A 110 -5.29 11.85 -23.25
C ARG A 110 -4.60 11.67 -21.91
N PRO A 111 -3.26 11.47 -21.89
CA PRO A 111 -2.50 11.56 -20.66
C PRO A 111 -2.70 12.90 -19.96
N ILE A 112 -2.73 12.88 -18.63
CA ILE A 112 -2.69 14.10 -17.83
C ILE A 112 -1.26 14.67 -17.83
N GLU A 113 -1.12 15.98 -17.92
CA GLU A 113 0.17 16.64 -17.80
C GLU A 113 0.49 16.94 -16.33
N PRO A 114 1.77 16.91 -15.91
CA PRO A 114 2.14 17.09 -14.50
C PRO A 114 1.62 18.36 -13.83
N HIS A 115 1.46 19.45 -14.61
CA HIS A 115 0.96 20.73 -14.10
C HIS A 115 -0.56 20.75 -13.88
N GLU A 116 -1.29 19.77 -14.43
CA GLU A 116 -2.74 19.62 -14.23
C GLU A 116 -3.05 18.81 -12.96
N GLU A 117 -2.06 18.16 -12.36
CA GLU A 117 -2.24 17.37 -11.13
C GLU A 117 -2.44 18.29 -9.92
N GLN A 118 -3.43 17.97 -9.10
CA GLN A 118 -3.65 18.64 -7.83
C GLN A 118 -2.47 18.38 -6.87
N GLN A 119 -1.96 19.44 -6.24
CA GLN A 119 -0.87 19.42 -5.25
C GLN A 119 -1.20 20.33 -4.07
N LYS A 120 -2.29 20.02 -3.37
CA LYS A 120 -2.81 20.81 -2.24
C LYS A 120 -2.49 20.17 -0.89
N TYR A 121 -2.53 18.85 -0.81
CA TYR A 121 -2.37 18.12 0.46
C TYR A 121 -0.97 17.52 0.60
N ASP A 122 -0.44 17.53 1.83
CA ASP A 122 0.77 16.79 2.15
C ASP A 122 0.48 15.28 2.19
N PHE A 123 1.45 14.50 1.71
CA PHE A 123 1.30 13.05 1.59
C PHE A 123 1.15 12.35 2.95
N ASN A 124 1.96 12.74 3.93
CA ASN A 124 1.96 12.12 5.25
C ASN A 124 0.75 12.59 6.06
N GLU A 125 0.36 13.87 5.96
CA GLU A 125 -0.88 14.37 6.54
C GLU A 125 -2.09 13.59 6.02
N MET A 126 -2.18 13.35 4.71
CA MET A 126 -3.27 12.55 4.14
C MET A 126 -3.27 11.10 4.61
N LEU A 127 -2.10 10.47 4.77
CA LEU A 127 -2.03 9.14 5.38
C LEU A 127 -2.61 9.12 6.81
N ARG A 128 -2.35 10.17 7.59
CA ARG A 128 -2.89 10.31 8.96
C ARG A 128 -4.39 10.55 8.96
N GLU A 129 -4.92 11.30 8.00
CA GLU A 129 -6.36 11.50 7.84
C GLU A 129 -7.08 10.19 7.48
N PHE A 130 -6.51 9.38 6.57
CA PHE A 130 -7.03 8.03 6.30
C PHE A 130 -6.99 7.16 7.55
N ASP A 131 -5.89 7.19 8.30
CA ASP A 131 -5.75 6.43 9.53
C ASP A 131 -6.77 6.84 10.60
N ALA A 132 -6.96 8.12 10.82
CA ALA A 132 -7.92 8.66 11.78
C ALA A 132 -9.37 8.26 11.43
N ALA A 133 -9.69 8.12 10.14
CA ALA A 133 -11.00 7.70 9.68
C ALA A 133 -11.27 6.20 9.84
N MET A 134 -10.23 5.37 10.01
CA MET A 134 -10.41 3.93 10.22
C MET A 134 -10.91 3.62 11.64
N PRO A 135 -11.65 2.50 11.82
CA PRO A 135 -11.92 1.94 13.15
C PRO A 135 -10.63 1.79 13.96
N GLU A 136 -10.69 2.08 15.26
CA GLU A 136 -9.51 2.15 16.13
C GLU A 136 -8.63 0.89 16.06
N ASP A 137 -9.25 -0.28 15.92
CA ASP A 137 -8.58 -1.57 15.87
C ASP A 137 -7.89 -1.87 14.54
N LEU A 138 -8.18 -1.10 13.50
CA LEU A 138 -7.60 -1.17 12.15
C LEU A 138 -6.60 -0.04 11.86
N ARG A 139 -6.42 0.93 12.76
CA ARG A 139 -5.46 2.02 12.55
C ARG A 139 -4.02 1.49 12.56
N LEU A 140 -3.20 2.03 11.67
CA LEU A 140 -1.77 1.77 11.56
C LEU A 140 -0.97 2.54 12.64
N GLY A 141 -1.45 3.71 13.08
CA GLY A 141 -0.83 4.46 14.18
C GLY A 141 0.66 4.74 13.92
N ASP A 142 1.51 4.41 14.89
CA ASP A 142 2.97 4.63 14.83
C ASP A 142 3.65 3.90 13.68
N PHE A 143 3.02 2.88 13.07
CA PHE A 143 3.57 2.20 11.90
C PHE A 143 3.76 3.16 10.72
N LEU A 144 2.97 4.24 10.64
CA LEU A 144 3.11 5.25 9.60
C LEU A 144 4.42 6.05 9.70
N ASP A 145 5.06 6.08 10.87
CA ASP A 145 6.39 6.70 11.06
C ASP A 145 7.54 5.72 10.79
N SER A 146 7.24 4.48 10.41
CA SER A 146 8.27 3.47 10.18
C SER A 146 9.21 3.85 9.04
N VAL A 147 10.50 3.61 9.25
CA VAL A 147 11.53 3.77 8.23
C VAL A 147 11.87 2.42 7.65
N GLU A 148 12.09 2.38 6.33
CA GLU A 148 12.49 1.18 5.63
C GLU A 148 14.01 1.13 5.54
N VAL A 149 14.61 0.04 6.02
CA VAL A 149 16.06 -0.20 6.02
C VAL A 149 16.36 -1.57 5.42
N PRO A 150 17.49 -1.76 4.73
CA PRO A 150 17.92 -3.10 4.34
C PRO A 150 18.01 -4.01 5.58
N VAL A 151 17.59 -5.28 5.45
CA VAL A 151 17.68 -6.25 6.56
C VAL A 151 19.12 -6.40 7.06
N SER A 152 20.10 -6.22 6.17
CA SER A 152 21.53 -6.20 6.52
C SER A 152 21.97 -5.03 7.40
N GLU A 153 21.18 -3.97 7.50
CA GLU A 153 21.45 -2.77 8.31
C GLU A 153 20.69 -2.76 9.64
N VAL A 154 19.86 -3.77 9.89
CA VAL A 154 19.16 -3.94 11.16
C VAL A 154 20.16 -4.20 12.28
N GLU A 155 19.97 -3.56 13.44
CA GLU A 155 20.86 -3.63 14.60
C GLU A 155 20.17 -4.28 15.82
N LEU A 156 20.97 -4.79 16.76
CA LEU A 156 20.44 -5.25 18.05
C LEU A 156 19.71 -4.09 18.76
N GLY A 157 18.48 -4.36 19.21
CA GLY A 157 17.64 -3.38 19.88
C GLY A 157 16.78 -2.51 18.95
N ASP A 158 16.97 -2.57 17.62
CA ASP A 158 16.02 -1.96 16.68
C ASP A 158 14.61 -2.54 16.91
N GLU A 159 13.58 -1.69 16.91
CA GLU A 159 12.19 -2.14 17.01
C GLU A 159 11.63 -2.38 15.60
N VAL A 160 11.64 -3.64 15.15
CA VAL A 160 11.14 -4.05 13.83
C VAL A 160 9.65 -4.31 13.88
N TRP A 161 8.92 -3.75 12.92
CA TRP A 161 7.49 -4.00 12.71
C TRP A 161 7.28 -5.36 12.04
N MET A 162 6.63 -6.26 12.77
CA MET A 162 6.27 -7.60 12.32
C MET A 162 4.76 -7.70 12.14
N ARG A 163 4.34 -8.53 11.19
CA ARG A 163 2.93 -8.84 10.97
C ARG A 163 2.55 -10.03 11.83
N VAL A 164 1.74 -9.81 12.86
CA VAL A 164 1.33 -10.87 13.80
C VAL A 164 0.06 -11.57 13.32
N VAL A 165 -0.29 -12.68 13.98
CA VAL A 165 -1.54 -13.40 13.74
C VAL A 165 -2.73 -12.43 13.89
N GLY A 166 -3.57 -12.35 12.85
CA GLY A 166 -4.63 -11.34 12.75
C GLY A 166 -4.28 -10.13 11.85
N GLU A 167 -3.18 -10.20 11.11
CA GLU A 167 -2.74 -9.22 10.10
C GLU A 167 -2.38 -7.81 10.63
N LYS A 168 -2.25 -7.66 11.96
CA LYS A 168 -1.86 -6.41 12.59
C LYS A 168 -0.34 -6.21 12.60
N TRP A 169 0.09 -4.96 12.52
CA TRP A 169 1.48 -4.57 12.69
C TRP A 169 1.79 -4.38 14.17
N GLN A 170 2.88 -4.98 14.64
CA GLN A 170 3.40 -4.77 15.99
C GLN A 170 4.93 -4.70 15.94
N ALA A 171 5.49 -3.75 16.68
CA ALA A 171 6.93 -3.60 16.77
C ALA A 171 7.51 -4.47 17.88
N PHE A 172 8.62 -5.14 17.60
CA PHE A 172 9.35 -5.97 18.56
C PHE A 172 10.85 -5.67 18.48
N PRO A 173 11.57 -5.69 19.61
CA PRO A 173 13.00 -5.46 19.61
C PRO A 173 13.73 -6.65 18.99
N VAL A 174 14.73 -6.36 18.15
CA VAL A 174 15.68 -7.34 17.65
C VAL A 174 16.60 -7.78 18.78
N VAL A 175 16.63 -9.09 19.05
CA VAL A 175 17.37 -9.67 20.18
C VAL A 175 18.51 -10.58 19.75
N GLY A 176 18.64 -10.85 18.45
CA GLY A 176 19.78 -11.59 17.93
C GLY A 176 19.74 -11.74 16.42
N PHE A 177 20.80 -12.37 15.91
CA PHE A 177 20.97 -12.77 14.53
C PHE A 177 21.34 -14.25 14.53
N GLY A 178 20.81 -15.01 13.58
CA GLY A 178 21.29 -16.37 13.42
C GLY A 178 20.40 -17.26 12.58
N GLN A 179 20.75 -18.54 12.62
CA GLN A 179 19.97 -19.61 12.03
C GLN A 179 19.85 -20.78 13.00
N PRO A 180 18.63 -21.11 13.44
CA PRO A 180 18.46 -22.22 14.37
C PRO A 180 18.73 -23.52 13.59
N ASN A 181 19.60 -24.39 14.12
CA ASN A 181 20.01 -25.61 13.42
C ASN A 181 18.84 -26.54 13.06
N PHE A 182 17.74 -26.47 13.81
CA PHE A 182 16.52 -27.25 13.60
C PHE A 182 15.51 -26.55 12.68
N ASN A 183 15.74 -25.30 12.27
CA ASN A 183 14.81 -24.50 11.48
C ASN A 183 15.52 -23.42 10.66
N ARG A 184 16.53 -23.81 9.86
CA ARG A 184 17.27 -22.88 9.00
C ARG A 184 16.34 -22.23 7.98
N ILE A 185 16.46 -20.92 7.84
CA ILE A 185 15.61 -20.15 6.93
C ILE A 185 16.27 -20.13 5.55
N ALA A 186 15.63 -20.79 4.61
CA ALA A 186 16.01 -20.76 3.20
C ALA A 186 15.59 -19.42 2.58
N VAL A 187 16.54 -18.72 1.98
CA VAL A 187 16.32 -17.49 1.21
C VAL A 187 16.67 -17.77 -0.24
N THR A 188 15.73 -17.47 -1.14
CA THR A 188 15.98 -17.61 -2.58
C THR A 188 16.78 -16.41 -3.07
N ILE A 189 17.86 -16.65 -3.80
CA ILE A 189 18.68 -15.61 -4.44
C ILE A 189 18.71 -15.83 -5.95
N ASP A 190 18.75 -14.73 -6.70
CA ASP A 190 19.02 -14.79 -8.14
C ASP A 190 20.54 -14.84 -8.37
N THR A 191 20.99 -15.81 -9.15
CA THR A 191 22.40 -15.99 -9.50
C THR A 191 22.76 -15.17 -10.75
N PRO A 192 24.04 -14.83 -10.96
CA PRO A 192 24.47 -14.05 -12.12
C PRO A 192 24.11 -14.66 -13.49
N ASP A 193 23.87 -15.98 -13.56
CA ASP A 193 23.42 -16.69 -14.77
C ASP A 193 21.89 -16.74 -14.93
N GLY A 194 21.14 -15.98 -14.12
CA GLY A 194 19.68 -15.86 -14.21
C GLY A 194 18.92 -17.06 -13.65
N LYS A 195 19.58 -17.92 -12.86
CA LYS A 195 18.93 -19.02 -12.13
C LYS A 195 18.58 -18.58 -10.71
N ARG A 196 17.76 -19.40 -10.03
CA ARG A 196 17.47 -19.26 -8.61
C ARG A 196 18.28 -20.26 -7.82
N ASP A 197 18.93 -19.80 -6.76
CA ASP A 197 19.64 -20.63 -5.79
C ASP A 197 19.08 -20.38 -4.37
N ILE A 198 19.45 -21.24 -3.42
CA ILE A 198 19.00 -21.15 -2.03
C ILE A 198 20.22 -20.89 -1.14
N THR A 199 20.17 -19.78 -0.40
CA THR A 199 21.13 -19.47 0.66
C THR A 199 20.47 -19.52 2.03
N TYR A 200 21.31 -19.55 3.05
CA TYR A 200 20.91 -19.61 4.45
C TYR A 200 21.68 -18.52 5.19
N PRO A 201 21.22 -17.25 5.14
CA PRO A 201 21.88 -16.14 5.80
C PRO A 201 21.49 -16.06 7.28
N ASP A 202 22.37 -15.52 8.12
CA ASP A 202 22.01 -15.12 9.48
C ASP A 202 21.00 -13.97 9.39
N LEU A 203 19.76 -14.23 9.82
CA LEU A 203 18.69 -13.24 9.81
C LEU A 203 18.47 -12.67 11.21
N PRO A 204 18.11 -11.38 11.33
CA PRO A 204 17.68 -10.83 12.60
C PRO A 204 16.39 -11.51 13.06
N TYR A 205 16.28 -11.74 14.37
CA TYR A 205 15.06 -12.21 15.01
C TYR A 205 14.65 -11.35 16.20
N VAL A 206 13.34 -11.25 16.42
CA VAL A 206 12.72 -10.36 17.39
C VAL A 206 12.17 -11.09 18.62
N ALA A 207 11.97 -10.34 19.70
CA ALA A 207 11.39 -10.85 20.94
C ALA A 207 9.84 -10.95 20.88
N ASN A 208 9.31 -11.78 19.98
CA ASN A 208 7.86 -12.01 19.85
C ASN A 208 7.41 -13.32 20.53
N TYR A 209 7.71 -14.47 19.93
CA TYR A 209 7.36 -15.77 20.49
C TYR A 209 8.52 -16.34 21.32
N ASP A 210 8.40 -16.25 22.65
CA ASP A 210 9.37 -16.78 23.62
C ASP A 210 9.32 -18.31 23.72
N HIS A 211 10.49 -18.92 23.94
CA HIS A 211 10.65 -20.32 24.29
C HIS A 211 11.73 -20.46 25.36
N GLU A 212 11.35 -20.26 26.63
CA GLU A 212 12.27 -20.34 27.77
C GLU A 212 13.48 -19.39 27.66
N GLY A 213 13.27 -18.21 27.06
CA GLY A 213 14.30 -17.21 26.78
C GLY A 213 14.98 -17.36 25.41
N ASP A 214 14.67 -18.40 24.64
CA ASP A 214 15.20 -18.62 23.29
C ASP A 214 14.21 -18.13 22.21
N PHE A 215 14.40 -16.89 21.76
CA PHE A 215 13.63 -16.32 20.65
C PHE A 215 14.10 -16.80 19.26
N SER A 216 15.25 -17.46 19.15
CA SER A 216 15.71 -18.02 17.87
C SER A 216 14.90 -19.27 17.47
N TRP A 217 14.13 -19.83 18.39
CA TRP A 217 13.43 -21.09 18.18
C TRP A 217 12.26 -21.00 17.19
N ASN A 218 11.53 -19.89 17.20
CA ASN A 218 10.34 -19.73 16.34
C ASN A 218 10.70 -19.02 15.04
N SER A 219 10.46 -19.67 13.88
CA SER A 219 10.69 -19.04 12.57
C SER A 219 9.91 -17.74 12.36
N ASN A 220 8.76 -17.57 13.02
CA ASN A 220 7.96 -16.34 12.90
C ASN A 220 8.59 -15.13 13.62
N ASN A 221 9.67 -15.32 14.39
CA ASN A 221 10.43 -14.22 14.97
C ASN A 221 11.42 -13.60 13.98
N TYR A 222 11.69 -14.24 12.84
CA TYR A 222 12.70 -13.79 11.90
C TYR A 222 12.16 -12.76 10.93
N VAL A 223 12.96 -11.74 10.67
CA VAL A 223 12.65 -10.73 9.65
C VAL A 223 12.95 -11.33 8.28
N HIS A 224 11.92 -11.41 7.45
CA HIS A 224 12.02 -11.98 6.10
C HIS A 224 12.06 -10.89 5.03
N GLY A 225 12.72 -11.20 3.91
CA GLY A 225 12.87 -10.29 2.77
C GLY A 225 14.15 -9.45 2.83
N ASP A 226 14.29 -8.53 1.89
CA ASP A 226 15.49 -7.69 1.76
C ASP A 226 15.40 -6.40 2.57
N MET A 227 14.18 -5.96 2.90
CA MET A 227 13.91 -4.71 3.60
C MET A 227 13.09 -4.96 4.87
N ALA A 228 13.44 -4.27 5.94
CA ALA A 228 12.72 -4.25 7.21
C ALA A 228 12.10 -2.86 7.44
N ARG A 229 10.94 -2.82 8.10
CA ARG A 229 10.39 -1.59 8.65
C ARG A 229 10.72 -1.50 10.13
N ILE A 230 11.46 -0.49 10.54
CA ILE A 230 11.78 -0.24 11.95
C ILE A 230 11.12 1.04 12.43
N LYS A 231 10.89 1.15 13.74
CA LYS A 231 10.68 2.47 14.33
C LYS A 231 11.93 3.32 14.12
N PRO A 232 11.79 4.64 13.91
CA PRO A 232 12.94 5.53 13.82
C PRO A 232 13.87 5.35 15.02
N ARG A 233 15.16 5.16 14.74
CA ARG A 233 16.19 5.15 15.77
C ARG A 233 16.19 6.49 16.51
N LYS A 234 16.38 6.45 17.82
CA LYS A 234 16.47 7.65 18.66
C LYS A 234 17.83 8.31 18.56
#